data_AF-A0A816XKE3-F1
#
_entry.id   AF-A0A816XKE3-F1
#
_cell.length_a   1.000
_cell.length_b   1.000
_cell.length_c   1.000
_cell.angle_alpha   90.00
_cell.angle_beta   90.00
_cell.angle_gamma   90.00
#
_symmetry.space_group_name_H-M   'P 1'
#
loop_
_entity.id
_entity.type
_entity.pdbx_description
1 polymer ?
#
loop_
_entity_poly.entity_id
_entity_poly.type
_entity_poly.pdbx_seq_one_letter_code
_entity_poly.pdbx_strand_id
1 'polypeptide(L)'
;MAQFSLGAITQVFAGHISTIALAAVSIENSVIAGFFFGIMLGTGSALETLCGQAFGAGKISMFGVYLQRSWVILTVTALILSLLYIFAAPILTFICQTAAISAMAGVFSIYMIPQIFAYAINFPTAKFLQSQSKIMVMAAISGVALVIHTLLTCMASHV
;
A
#
# COMPACT_ATOMS: atom_id res chain seq x y z
N MET A 1 1.35 12.18 0.79
CA MET A 1 0.60 12.91 -0.27
C MET A 1 0.50 12.08 -1.54
N ALA A 2 1.60 11.79 -2.27
CA ALA A 2 1.53 11.01 -3.51
C ALA A 2 0.84 9.63 -3.38
N GLN A 3 1.06 8.90 -2.28
CA GLN A 3 0.40 7.62 -2.02
C GLN A 3 -1.14 7.73 -1.92
N PHE A 4 -1.65 8.79 -1.27
CA PHE A 4 -3.10 9.07 -1.24
C PHE A 4 -3.62 9.49 -2.62
N SER A 5 -2.82 10.24 -3.38
CA SER A 5 -3.16 10.63 -4.75
C SER A 5 -3.27 9.44 -5.70
N LEU A 6 -2.40 8.42 -5.57
CA LEU A 6 -2.49 7.19 -6.36
C LEU A 6 -3.84 6.49 -6.16
N GLY A 7 -4.28 6.32 -4.90
CA GLY A 7 -5.57 5.73 -4.58
C GLY A 7 -6.75 6.54 -5.13
N ALA A 8 -6.71 7.87 -4.97
CA ALA A 8 -7.74 8.76 -5.47
C ALA A 8 -7.86 8.71 -7.01
N ILE A 9 -6.74 8.65 -7.74
CA ILE A 9 -6.73 8.53 -9.20
C ILE A 9 -7.39 7.23 -9.64
N THR A 10 -6.98 6.10 -9.05
CA THR A 10 -7.59 4.80 -9.35
C THR A 10 -9.10 4.81 -9.12
N GLN A 11 -9.57 5.42 -8.03
CA GLN A 11 -11.00 5.56 -7.74
C GLN A 11 -11.72 6.42 -8.78
N VAL A 12 -11.18 7.58 -9.15
CA VAL A 12 -11.80 8.47 -10.15
C VAL A 12 -11.96 7.76 -11.49
N PHE A 13 -10.92 7.08 -11.97
CA PHE A 13 -10.98 6.33 -13.23
C PHE A 13 -11.92 5.12 -13.16
N ALA A 14 -11.97 4.41 -12.02
CA ALA A 14 -12.95 3.34 -11.82
C ALA A 14 -14.40 3.87 -11.90
N GLY A 15 -14.65 5.09 -11.42
CA GLY A 15 -15.94 5.77 -11.54
C GLY A 15 -16.37 6.11 -12.96
N HIS A 16 -15.42 6.36 -13.87
CA HIS A 16 -15.75 6.54 -15.29
C HIS A 16 -16.13 5.22 -15.97
N ILE A 17 -15.64 4.08 -15.49
CA ILE A 17 -15.98 2.75 -16.05
C ILE A 17 -17.40 2.34 -15.62
N SER A 18 -17.68 2.35 -14.31
CA SER A 18 -19.02 2.09 -13.79
C SER A 18 -19.15 2.45 -12.31
N THR A 19 -20.39 2.62 -11.85
CA THR A 19 -20.68 2.82 -10.42
C THR A 19 -20.33 1.59 -9.57
N ILE A 20 -20.43 0.38 -10.12
CA ILE A 20 -20.05 -0.86 -9.43
C ILE A 20 -18.53 -0.94 -9.28
N ALA A 21 -17.77 -0.59 -10.31
CA ALA A 21 -16.31 -0.57 -10.24
C ALA A 21 -15.80 0.44 -9.21
N LEU A 22 -16.37 1.65 -9.19
CA LEU A 22 -16.08 2.64 -8.16
C LEU A 22 -16.36 2.10 -6.75
N ALA A 23 -17.54 1.52 -6.54
CA ALA A 23 -17.92 0.97 -5.24
C ALA A 23 -16.99 -0.18 -4.82
N ALA A 24 -16.63 -1.06 -5.75
CA ALA A 24 -15.71 -2.17 -5.53
C ALA A 24 -14.31 -1.71 -5.13
N VAL A 25 -13.71 -0.76 -5.86
CA VAL A 25 -12.40 -0.19 -5.52
C VAL A 25 -12.46 0.56 -4.19
N SER A 26 -13.53 1.31 -3.94
CA SER A 26 -13.69 2.05 -2.69
C SER A 26 -13.78 1.14 -1.47
N ILE A 27 -14.59 0.08 -1.54
CA ILE A 27 -14.79 -0.82 -0.39
C ILE A 27 -13.57 -1.71 -0.18
N GLU A 28 -12.91 -2.17 -1.25
CA GLU A 28 -11.64 -2.89 -1.15
C GLU A 28 -10.58 -2.04 -0.46
N ASN A 29 -10.39 -0.79 -0.92
CA ASN A 29 -9.33 0.06 -0.39
C ASN A 29 -9.61 0.47 1.07
N SER A 30 -10.88 0.61 1.46
CA SER A 30 -11.26 1.01 2.82
C SER A 30 -11.21 -0.16 3.81
N VAL A 31 -11.65 -1.36 3.40
CA VAL A 31 -11.78 -2.52 4.30
C VAL A 31 -10.54 -3.40 4.24
N ILE A 32 -10.17 -3.85 3.04
CA ILE A 32 -9.09 -4.82 2.84
C ILE A 32 -7.73 -4.11 2.89
N ALA A 33 -7.52 -3.13 2.02
CA ALA A 33 -6.25 -2.40 1.99
C ALA A 33 -6.07 -1.51 3.22
N GLY A 34 -7.15 -0.93 3.74
CA GLY A 34 -7.14 -0.11 4.96
C GLY A 34 -6.62 -0.87 6.18
N PHE A 35 -7.04 -2.13 6.35
CA PHE A 35 -6.53 -2.98 7.44
C PHE A 35 -5.02 -3.23 7.30
N PHE A 36 -4.57 -3.57 6.09
CA PHE A 36 -3.14 -3.74 5.79
C PHE A 36 -2.33 -2.47 6.06
N PHE A 37 -2.83 -1.32 5.59
CA PHE A 37 -2.17 -0.03 5.77
C PHE A 37 -2.05 0.34 7.26
N GLY A 38 -3.06 0.05 8.07
CA GLY A 38 -3.02 0.25 9.53
C GLY A 38 -1.88 -0.53 10.20
N ILE A 39 -1.69 -1.80 9.83
CA ILE A 39 -0.59 -2.62 10.34
C ILE A 39 0.77 -2.05 9.92
N MET A 40 0.91 -1.66 8.65
CA MET A 40 2.14 -1.05 8.15
C MET A 40 2.48 0.25 8.88
N LEU A 41 1.50 1.15 9.07
CA LEU A 41 1.69 2.38 9.83
C LEU A 41 2.25 2.11 11.23
N GLY A 42 1.71 1.11 11.94
CA GLY A 42 2.22 0.70 13.26
C GLY A 42 3.70 0.32 13.23
N THR A 43 4.12 -0.48 12.25
CA THR A 43 5.53 -0.87 12.09
C THR A 43 6.44 0.29 11.69
N GLY A 44 5.95 1.24 10.87
CA GLY A 44 6.71 2.43 10.47
C GLY A 44 7.04 3.34 11.63
N SER A 45 6.11 3.54 12.56
CA SER A 45 6.31 4.34 13.77
C SER A 45 7.37 3.72 14.68
N ALA A 46 7.36 2.39 14.82
CA ALA A 46 8.40 1.67 15.57
C ALA A 46 9.78 1.82 14.91
N LEU A 47 9.83 1.66 13.58
CA LEU A 47 11.05 1.86 12.80
C LEU A 47 11.60 3.27 12.92
N GLU A 48 10.76 4.30 12.77
CA GLU A 48 11.16 5.70 12.87
C GLU A 48 11.85 6.00 14.21
N THR A 49 11.30 5.44 15.30
CA THR A 49 11.89 5.54 16.64
C THR A 49 13.26 4.85 16.73
N LEU A 50 13.34 3.58 16.30
CA LEU A 50 14.59 2.80 16.33
C LEU A 50 15.68 3.40 15.45
N CYS A 51 15.30 3.86 14.25
CA CYS A 51 16.14 4.54 13.29
C CYS A 51 16.65 5.87 13.83
N GLY A 52 15.78 6.70 14.43
CA GLY A 52 16.17 7.96 15.05
C GLY A 52 17.15 7.77 16.21
N GLN A 53 16.92 6.76 17.07
CA GLN A 53 17.82 6.43 18.16
C GLN A 53 19.18 5.92 17.67
N ALA A 54 19.20 5.03 16.67
CA ALA A 54 20.45 4.49 16.11
C ALA A 54 21.27 5.58 15.40
N PHE A 55 20.60 6.47 14.65
CA PHE A 55 21.23 7.60 13.98
C PHE A 55 21.79 8.61 14.99
N GLY A 56 21.01 9.01 16.00
CA GLY A 56 21.47 9.91 17.06
C GLY A 56 22.61 9.36 17.91
N ALA A 57 22.70 8.03 18.06
CA ALA A 57 23.80 7.35 18.75
C ALA A 57 25.02 7.07 17.84
N GLY A 58 25.03 7.51 16.58
CA GLY A 58 26.11 7.29 15.62
C GLY A 58 26.28 5.84 15.15
N LYS A 59 25.31 4.95 15.43
CA LYS A 59 25.38 3.51 15.12
C LYS A 59 24.82 3.19 13.72
N ILE A 60 25.47 3.73 12.69
CA ILE A 60 25.02 3.61 11.29
C ILE A 60 24.99 2.14 10.79
N SER A 61 25.81 1.24 11.34
CA SER A 61 25.76 -0.18 10.97
C SER A 61 24.49 -0.90 11.46
N MET A 62 24.00 -0.57 12.66
CA MET A 62 22.76 -1.14 13.22
C MET A 62 21.52 -0.64 12.47
N PHE A 63 21.62 0.55 11.89
CA PHE A 63 20.56 1.19 11.13
C PHE A 63 20.14 0.38 9.89
N GLY A 64 21.10 -0.20 9.16
CA GLY A 64 20.81 -1.11 8.04
C GLY A 64 20.24 -2.46 8.47
N VAL A 65 20.65 -2.98 9.64
CA VAL A 65 20.12 -4.24 10.18
C VAL A 65 18.65 -4.10 10.56
N TYR A 66 18.24 -2.96 11.12
CA TYR A 66 16.83 -2.70 11.41
C TYR A 66 15.97 -2.65 10.14
N LEU A 67 16.47 -2.04 9.05
CA LEU A 67 15.78 -2.05 7.77
C LEU A 67 15.55 -3.48 7.26
N GLN A 68 16.60 -4.30 7.24
CA GLN A 68 16.51 -5.69 6.77
C GLN A 68 15.54 -6.52 7.62
N ARG A 69 15.60 -6.38 8.95
CA ARG A 69 14.66 -7.06 9.87
C ARG A 69 13.23 -6.65 9.59
N SER A 70 12.97 -5.36 9.36
CA SER A 70 11.63 -4.89 9.03
C SER A 70 11.14 -5.38 7.67
N TRP A 71 12.01 -5.50 6.66
CA TRP A 71 11.63 -6.15 5.40
C TRP A 71 11.19 -7.59 5.60
N VAL A 72 11.92 -8.37 6.40
CA VAL A 72 11.54 -9.76 6.71
C VAL A 72 10.19 -9.79 7.42
N ILE A 73 10.03 -9.00 8.48
CA ILE A 73 8.78 -8.95 9.26
C ILE A 73 7.61 -8.55 8.35
N LEU A 74 7.73 -7.46 7.60
CA LEU A 74 6.63 -6.98 6.75
C LEU A 74 6.34 -7.90 5.56
N THR A 75 7.33 -8.61 5.03
CA THR A 75 7.10 -9.59 3.96
C THR A 75 6.31 -10.79 4.49
N VAL A 76 6.65 -11.27 5.69
CA VAL A 76 5.88 -12.34 6.36
C VAL A 76 4.47 -11.85 6.69
N THR A 77 4.33 -10.63 7.21
CA THR A 77 3.03 -10.00 7.45
C THR A 77 2.21 -9.88 6.16
N ALA A 78 2.82 -9.45 5.05
CA ALA A 78 2.16 -9.38 3.74
C ALA A 78 1.70 -10.76 3.26
N LEU A 79 2.49 -11.82 3.48
CA LEU A 79 2.11 -13.19 3.13
C LEU A 79 0.91 -13.69 3.96
N ILE A 80 0.84 -13.36 5.24
CA ILE A 80 -0.33 -13.70 6.06
C ILE A 80 -1.56 -12.91 5.58
N LEU A 81 -1.37 -11.61 5.31
CA LEU A 81 -2.44 -10.71 4.91
C LEU A 81 -2.88 -10.92 3.46
N SER A 82 -2.10 -11.58 2.60
CA SER A 82 -2.57 -11.94 1.25
C SER A 82 -3.79 -12.86 1.29
N LEU A 83 -3.97 -13.63 2.36
CA LEU A 83 -5.18 -14.43 2.58
C LEU A 83 -6.43 -13.53 2.65
N LEU A 84 -6.33 -12.36 3.28
CA LEU A 84 -7.42 -11.38 3.36
C LEU A 84 -7.82 -10.87 1.96
N TYR A 85 -6.86 -10.68 1.07
CA TYR A 85 -7.10 -10.29 -0.33
C TYR A 85 -7.71 -11.44 -1.15
N ILE A 86 -7.23 -12.67 -0.97
CA ILE A 86 -7.76 -13.86 -1.65
C ILE A 86 -9.22 -14.11 -1.26
N PHE A 87 -9.56 -13.90 0.02
CA PHE A 87 -10.92 -14.09 0.54
C PHE A 87 -11.74 -12.80 0.59
N ALA A 88 -11.34 -11.75 -0.12
CA ALA A 88 -12.05 -10.46 -0.08
C ALA A 88 -13.52 -10.57 -0.49
N ALA A 89 -13.86 -11.30 -1.56
CA ALA A 89 -15.25 -11.47 -2.00
C ALA A 89 -16.17 -12.08 -0.92
N PRO A 90 -15.86 -13.25 -0.31
CA PRO A 90 -16.70 -13.79 0.75
C PRO A 90 -16.70 -12.93 2.02
N ILE A 91 -15.59 -12.28 2.36
CA ILE A 91 -15.53 -11.34 3.51
C ILE A 91 -16.47 -10.15 3.28
N LEU A 92 -16.44 -9.55 2.09
CA LEU A 92 -17.29 -8.41 1.75
C LEU A 92 -18.78 -8.80 1.71
N THR A 93 -19.08 -9.99 1.19
CA THR A 93 -20.45 -10.54 1.22
C THR A 93 -20.92 -10.77 2.66
N PHE A 94 -20.03 -11.24 3.54
CA PHE A 94 -20.35 -11.44 4.96
C PHE A 94 -20.68 -10.14 5.70
N ILE A 95 -20.02 -9.03 5.35
CA ILE A 95 -20.37 -7.69 5.88
C ILE A 95 -21.51 -7.01 5.10
N CYS A 96 -22.35 -7.79 4.44
CA CYS A 96 -23.58 -7.36 3.75
C CYS A 96 -23.36 -6.49 2.49
N GLN A 97 -22.21 -6.58 1.81
CA GLN A 97 -22.08 -6.01 0.46
C GLN A 97 -22.86 -6.83 -0.58
N THR A 98 -23.34 -6.17 -1.63
CA THR A 98 -24.05 -6.85 -2.72
C THR A 98 -23.15 -7.83 -3.44
N ALA A 99 -23.72 -8.92 -3.97
CA ALA A 99 -22.96 -9.95 -4.69
C ALA A 99 -22.10 -9.39 -5.84
N ALA A 100 -22.62 -8.39 -6.57
CA ALA A 100 -21.90 -7.75 -7.67
C ALA A 100 -20.67 -6.96 -7.19
N ILE A 101 -20.82 -6.16 -6.12
CA ILE A 101 -19.72 -5.37 -5.54
C ILE A 101 -18.68 -6.32 -4.93
N SER A 102 -19.11 -7.31 -4.16
CA SER A 102 -18.23 -8.29 -3.53
C SER A 102 -17.41 -9.08 -4.55
N ALA A 103 -18.02 -9.55 -5.64
CA ALA A 103 -17.33 -10.28 -6.68
C ALA A 103 -16.27 -9.40 -7.37
N MET A 104 -16.63 -8.17 -7.76
CA MET A 104 -15.72 -7.26 -8.43
C MET A 104 -14.57 -6.80 -7.52
N ALA A 105 -14.86 -6.51 -6.25
CA ALA A 105 -13.86 -6.15 -5.26
C ALA A 105 -12.92 -7.33 -4.94
N GLY A 106 -13.43 -8.56 -4.95
CA GLY A 106 -12.59 -9.76 -4.80
C GLY A 106 -11.60 -9.95 -5.95
N VAL A 107 -12.06 -9.78 -7.19
CA VAL A 107 -11.18 -9.82 -8.36
C VAL A 107 -10.13 -8.71 -8.28
N PHE A 108 -10.54 -7.48 -7.96
CA PHE A 108 -9.62 -6.36 -7.78
C PHE A 108 -8.59 -6.62 -6.67
N SER A 109 -9.02 -7.19 -5.55
CA SER A 109 -8.14 -7.54 -4.42
C SER A 109 -7.04 -8.53 -4.85
N ILE A 110 -7.37 -9.56 -5.64
CA ILE A 110 -6.38 -10.52 -6.12
C ILE A 110 -5.31 -9.81 -6.97
N TYR A 111 -5.70 -8.88 -7.84
CA TYR A 111 -4.75 -8.08 -8.63
C TYR A 111 -3.89 -7.13 -7.79
N MET A 112 -4.31 -6.77 -6.57
CA MET A 112 -3.55 -5.94 -5.63
C MET A 112 -2.54 -6.72 -4.79
N ILE A 113 -2.49 -8.06 -4.85
CA ILE A 113 -1.53 -8.85 -4.06
C ILE A 113 -0.05 -8.48 -4.36
N PRO A 114 0.39 -8.26 -5.60
CA PRO A 114 1.76 -7.80 -5.83
C PRO A 114 2.07 -6.44 -5.16
N GLN A 115 1.08 -5.56 -5.07
CA GLN A 115 1.22 -4.24 -4.45
C GLN A 115 1.56 -4.34 -2.96
N ILE A 116 0.96 -5.28 -2.22
CA ILE A 116 1.23 -5.41 -0.78
C ILE A 116 2.69 -5.80 -0.49
N PHE A 117 3.30 -6.64 -1.34
CA PHE A 117 4.72 -6.99 -1.21
C PHE A 117 5.63 -5.83 -1.61
N ALA A 118 5.25 -5.06 -2.64
CA ALA A 118 5.97 -3.84 -2.99
C ALA A 118 5.95 -2.83 -1.83
N TYR A 119 4.81 -2.68 -1.14
CA TYR A 119 4.72 -1.85 0.05
C TYR A 119 5.54 -2.38 1.23
N ALA A 120 5.55 -3.70 1.48
CA ALA A 120 6.36 -4.31 2.53
C ALA A 120 7.85 -3.94 2.46
N ILE A 121 8.37 -3.74 1.25
CA ILE A 121 9.75 -3.27 1.02
C ILE A 121 9.83 -1.74 1.07
N ASN A 122 8.96 -1.05 0.34
CA ASN A 122 9.03 0.40 0.17
C ASN A 122 8.84 1.16 1.50
N PHE A 123 7.92 0.72 2.35
CA PHE A 123 7.53 1.46 3.53
C PHE A 123 8.66 1.59 4.58
N PRO A 124 9.37 0.50 4.96
CA PRO A 124 10.60 0.62 5.76
C PRO A 124 11.68 1.46 5.09
N THR A 125 11.88 1.31 3.78
CA THR A 125 12.88 2.08 3.03
C THR A 125 12.59 3.57 3.05
N ALA A 126 11.32 3.96 2.93
CA ALA A 126 10.90 5.35 3.04
C ALA A 126 11.22 5.91 4.44
N LYS A 127 10.92 5.17 5.50
CA LYS A 127 11.26 5.58 6.88
C LYS A 127 12.77 5.67 7.11
N PHE A 128 13.55 4.74 6.56
CA PHE A 128 15.01 4.74 6.60
C PHE A 128 15.63 5.96 5.88
N LEU A 129 15.10 6.35 4.73
CA LEU A 129 15.55 7.56 4.02
C LEU A 129 15.06 8.83 4.73
N GLN A 130 13.86 8.80 5.32
CA GLN A 130 13.30 9.90 6.08
C GLN A 130 14.18 10.26 7.30
N SER A 131 14.62 9.28 8.07
CA SER A 131 15.46 9.53 9.25
C SER A 131 16.90 9.95 8.91
N GLN A 132 17.32 9.83 7.64
CA GLN A 132 18.56 10.41 7.11
C GLN A 132 18.35 11.79 6.47
N SER A 133 17.15 12.37 6.60
CA SER A 133 16.77 13.63 5.96
C SER A 133 16.87 13.62 4.42
N LYS A 134 16.80 12.43 3.78
CA LYS A 134 16.84 12.26 2.31
C LYS A 134 15.44 12.38 1.68
N ILE A 135 14.66 13.36 2.12
CA ILE A 135 13.25 13.50 1.79
C ILE A 135 13.03 13.86 0.31
N MET A 136 13.93 14.67 -0.28
CA MET A 136 13.85 15.06 -1.70
C MET A 136 13.96 13.89 -2.67
N VAL A 137 14.78 12.87 -2.33
CA VAL A 137 14.91 11.66 -3.15
C VAL A 137 13.60 10.89 -3.18
N MET A 138 12.97 10.72 -2.01
CA MET A 138 11.67 10.08 -1.92
C MET A 138 10.57 10.85 -2.65
N ALA A 139 10.60 12.19 -2.56
CA ALA A 139 9.63 13.05 -3.24
C ALA A 139 9.73 12.92 -4.77
N ALA A 140 10.96 12.92 -5.31
CA ALA A 140 11.19 12.73 -6.74
C ALA A 140 10.70 11.35 -7.23
N ILE A 141 11.07 10.27 -6.54
CA ILE A 141 10.62 8.90 -6.88
C ILE A 141 9.10 8.81 -6.83
N SER A 142 8.48 9.36 -5.78
CA SER A 142 7.02 9.34 -5.63
C SER A 142 6.31 10.16 -6.70
N GLY A 143 6.89 11.28 -7.12
CA GLY A 143 6.36 12.12 -8.20
C GLY A 143 6.40 11.40 -9.55
N VAL A 144 7.52 10.75 -9.88
CA VAL A 144 7.65 9.94 -11.09
C VAL A 144 6.67 8.78 -11.09
N ALA A 145 6.57 8.06 -9.97
CA ALA A 145 5.61 6.97 -9.80
C ALA A 145 4.16 7.44 -9.99
N LEU A 146 3.80 8.62 -9.46
CA LEU A 146 2.47 9.20 -9.62
C LEU A 146 2.16 9.52 -11.09
N VAL A 147 3.10 10.12 -11.82
CA VAL A 147 2.93 10.42 -13.26
C VAL A 147 2.72 9.12 -14.05
N ILE A 148 3.59 8.13 -13.83
CA ILE A 148 3.49 6.83 -14.52
C ILE A 148 2.15 6.15 -14.21
N HIS A 149 1.75 6.11 -12.95
CA HIS A 149 0.47 5.52 -12.52
C HIS A 149 -0.73 6.22 -13.16
N THR A 150 -0.71 7.56 -13.22
CA THR A 150 -1.77 8.35 -13.84
C THR A 150 -1.90 8.00 -15.32
N LEU A 151 -0.78 7.94 -16.05
CA LEU A 151 -0.77 7.60 -17.47
C LEU A 151 -1.28 6.18 -17.71
N LEU A 152 -0.76 5.20 -16.97
CA LEU A 152 -1.18 3.79 -17.12
C LEU A 152 -2.65 3.58 -16.78
N THR A 153 -3.14 4.20 -15.71
CA THR A 153 -4.54 4.09 -15.28
C THR A 153 -5.48 4.74 -16.31
N CYS A 154 -5.08 5.89 -16.86
CA CYS A 154 -5.81 6.53 -17.95
C CYS A 154 -5.89 5.61 -19.17
N MET A 155 -4.77 5.06 -19.62
CA MET A 155 -4.74 4.12 -20.76
C MET A 155 -5.63 2.89 -20.52
N ALA A 156 -5.54 2.29 -19.32
CA ALA A 156 -6.34 1.12 -18.96
C ALA A 156 -7.85 1.41 -18.90
N SER A 157 -8.25 2.65 -18.59
CA SER A 157 -9.66 3.05 -18.54
C SER A 157 -10.29 3.34 -19.92
N HIS A 158 -9.47 3.42 -20.97
CA HIS A 158 -9.90 3.73 -22.34
C HIS A 158 -9.90 2.51 -23.29
N VAL A 159 -9.59 1.31 -22.78
CA VAL A 159 -9.66 0.02 -23.49
C VAL A 159 -10.96 -0.70 -23.12
#